data_AF-A0A1Q7YHM2-F1
#
_entry.id   AF-A0A1Q7YHM2-F1
#
_cell.length_a   1.000
_cell.length_b   1.000
_cell.length_c   1.000
_cell.angle_alpha   90.00
_cell.angle_beta   90.00
_cell.angle_gamma   90.00
#
_symmetry.space_group_name_H-M   'P 1'
#
loop_
_entity.id
_entity.type
_entity.pdbx_description
1 polymer ?
#
loop_
_entity_poly.entity_id
_entity_poly.type
_entity_poly.pdbx_seq_one_letter_code
_entity_poly.pdbx_strand_id
1 'polypeptide(L)'
;MAAGALLAQTSPHGRVVYLSYEDAKPILEAEAEILPQELKGRSPSELALDWPKWVARHDAEIRARLAQGDEDTLVNFLLFGMSYTRQPRITQKQIQQIGQQQNGAVAANNPALANLASSLQSRADDLIRAMAAPGNNDRLLFARRLLVEQKGFRLDTTEGREKAKAYLIASVVRVLGEFNNYARILEAARVEGASEEFIQRSSLFRTRGLSSDTSLLPNYALEEALKAIQSRGLLTAGSVRRVAIIGPGLDFTDKQEGYDFYPQQSIQPFAIIDSLARLGLARADAMRVTTFDLSPRVNDHLQRARQRAQRGQAYVLQLPYDTQAQWKTDAVHYWERFGDRIGSPLAPIATPSGVTALKVRAVRVRPAIASMITPMDLNIVLQRLDAPQSERFDLIIATNILVYYDTFEQSLAMANIERMLRPGGFLLSNNALLELPFSRLHSVDYSTVVYSDRPGDGDHIVWYQRAAD
;
A
#
# COMPACT_ATOMS: atom_id res chain seq x y z
N MET A 1 -1.52 -25.46 13.62
CA MET A 1 -2.24 -26.24 12.59
C MET A 1 -3.37 -25.40 12.01
N ALA A 2 -3.21 -24.96 10.77
CA ALA A 2 -4.26 -24.67 9.80
C ALA A 2 -3.53 -24.29 8.49
N ALA A 3 -3.01 -25.29 7.78
CA ALA A 3 -2.66 -25.11 6.38
C ALA A 3 -3.99 -24.98 5.62
N GLY A 4 -4.46 -23.75 5.44
CA GLY A 4 -5.63 -23.47 4.62
C GLY A 4 -5.27 -23.80 3.19
N ALA A 5 -5.74 -24.95 2.69
CA ALA A 5 -5.76 -25.21 1.26
C ALA A 5 -6.56 -24.06 0.60
N LEU A 6 -5.88 -23.21 -0.15
CA LEU A 6 -6.52 -22.19 -0.98
C LEU A 6 -7.40 -22.96 -1.97
N LEU A 7 -8.72 -22.98 -1.74
CA LEU A 7 -9.67 -23.32 -2.80
C LEU A 7 -9.40 -22.31 -3.92
N ALA A 8 -9.04 -22.81 -5.10
CA ALA A 8 -8.70 -21.96 -6.23
C ALA A 8 -9.81 -20.93 -6.46
N GLN A 9 -9.49 -19.64 -6.29
CA GLN A 9 -10.43 -18.58 -6.59
C GLN A 9 -10.68 -18.59 -8.09
N THR A 10 -11.86 -19.06 -8.47
CA THR A 10 -12.33 -19.09 -9.85
C THR A 10 -13.16 -17.83 -10.09
N SER A 11 -12.67 -16.99 -11.00
CA SER A 11 -13.49 -15.96 -11.61
C SER A 11 -13.95 -16.46 -12.98
N PRO A 12 -15.08 -15.98 -13.52
CA PRO A 12 -15.45 -16.28 -14.91
C PRO A 12 -14.40 -15.81 -15.94
N HIS A 13 -13.38 -15.05 -15.52
CA HIS A 13 -12.34 -14.47 -16.36
C HIS A 13 -10.95 -15.09 -16.15
N GLY A 14 -10.81 -16.09 -15.28
CA GLY A 14 -9.52 -16.73 -14.98
C GLY A 14 -9.42 -17.31 -13.58
N ARG A 15 -8.32 -18.02 -13.31
CA ARG A 15 -8.03 -18.68 -12.03
C ARG A 15 -6.72 -18.18 -11.45
N VAL A 16 -6.67 -17.95 -10.14
CA VAL A 16 -5.38 -17.68 -9.47
C VAL A 16 -4.55 -18.96 -9.44
N VAL A 17 -3.30 -18.88 -9.92
CA VAL A 17 -2.35 -20.00 -9.95
C VAL A 17 -1.01 -19.59 -9.39
N TYR A 18 -0.28 -20.54 -8.82
CA TYR A 18 1.11 -20.35 -8.44
C TYR A 18 2.04 -20.27 -9.65
N LEU A 19 3.13 -19.53 -9.51
CA LEU A 19 4.23 -19.48 -10.46
C LEU A 19 4.85 -20.88 -10.61
N SER A 20 4.89 -21.39 -11.83
CA SER A 20 5.46 -22.70 -12.13
C SER A 20 6.99 -22.67 -12.12
N TYR A 21 7.62 -23.83 -11.93
CA TYR A 21 9.09 -23.92 -12.02
C TYR A 21 9.58 -23.50 -13.41
N GLU A 22 8.90 -23.91 -14.48
CA GLU A 22 9.26 -23.55 -15.85
C GLU A 22 9.23 -22.03 -16.09
N ASP A 23 8.26 -21.33 -15.50
CA ASP A 23 8.21 -19.86 -15.58
C ASP A 23 9.28 -19.20 -14.72
N ALA A 24 9.67 -19.79 -13.59
CA ALA A 24 10.67 -19.23 -12.68
C ALA A 24 12.12 -19.58 -13.05
N LYS A 25 12.33 -20.65 -13.82
CA LYS A 25 13.64 -21.20 -14.15
C LYS A 25 14.61 -20.15 -14.75
N PRO A 26 14.21 -19.31 -15.72
CA PRO A 26 15.11 -18.29 -16.25
C PRO A 26 15.58 -17.29 -15.19
N ILE A 27 14.74 -16.98 -14.21
CA ILE A 27 15.07 -16.09 -13.09
C ILE A 27 16.04 -16.78 -12.15
N LEU A 28 15.77 -18.04 -11.79
CA LEU A 28 16.65 -18.85 -10.94
C LEU A 28 18.07 -18.95 -11.53
N GLU A 29 18.19 -19.07 -12.85
CA GLU A 29 19.46 -19.12 -13.56
C GLU A 29 20.15 -17.75 -13.62
N ALA A 30 19.42 -16.67 -13.93
CA ALA A 30 20.00 -15.33 -14.05
C ALA A 30 20.40 -14.71 -12.70
N GLU A 31 19.75 -15.11 -11.61
CA GLU A 31 19.95 -14.55 -10.27
C GLU A 31 20.62 -15.55 -9.31
N ALA A 32 21.32 -16.56 -9.85
CA ALA A 32 21.95 -17.64 -9.09
C ALA A 32 22.79 -17.17 -7.87
N GLU A 33 23.43 -16.01 -7.99
CA GLU A 33 24.28 -15.43 -6.93
C GLU A 33 23.49 -14.88 -5.73
N ILE A 34 22.29 -14.36 -5.98
CA ILE A 34 21.45 -13.68 -4.98
C ILE A 34 20.27 -14.55 -4.50
N LEU A 35 20.19 -15.81 -4.95
CA LEU A 35 19.13 -16.72 -4.52
C LEU A 35 19.07 -16.86 -2.99
N PRO A 36 17.87 -17.01 -2.42
CA PRO A 36 17.68 -17.40 -1.04
C PRO A 36 18.49 -18.66 -0.70
N GLN A 37 18.98 -18.74 0.54
CA GLN A 37 19.87 -19.83 0.99
C GLN A 37 19.27 -21.22 0.74
N GLU A 38 17.95 -21.36 0.82
CA GLU A 38 17.24 -22.63 0.60
C GLU A 38 17.22 -23.10 -0.86
N LEU A 39 17.46 -22.19 -1.81
CA LEU A 39 17.49 -22.48 -3.25
C LEU A 39 18.93 -22.55 -3.79
N LYS A 40 19.88 -21.90 -3.11
CA LYS A 40 21.27 -21.79 -3.56
C LYS A 40 21.98 -23.14 -3.58
N GLY A 41 22.73 -23.40 -4.66
CA GLY A 41 23.55 -24.60 -4.82
C GLY A 41 22.79 -25.90 -5.12
N ARG A 42 21.47 -25.84 -5.33
CA ARG A 42 20.64 -27.00 -5.71
C ARG A 42 20.66 -27.23 -7.22
N SER A 43 20.61 -28.49 -7.64
CA SER A 43 20.53 -28.83 -9.07
C SER A 43 19.16 -28.48 -9.67
N PRO A 44 19.06 -28.25 -10.99
CA PRO A 44 17.78 -27.94 -11.64
C PRO A 44 16.67 -28.98 -11.40
N SER A 45 17.01 -30.27 -11.35
CA SER A 45 16.04 -31.35 -11.09
C SER A 45 15.51 -31.32 -9.65
N GLU A 46 16.36 -31.01 -8.67
CA GLU A 46 15.95 -30.83 -7.27
C GLU A 46 15.07 -29.60 -7.10
N LEU A 47 15.43 -28.48 -7.74
CA LEU A 47 14.62 -27.27 -7.74
C LEU A 47 13.24 -27.53 -8.36
N ALA A 48 13.19 -28.18 -9.53
CA ALA A 48 11.92 -28.49 -10.20
C ALA A 48 10.99 -29.35 -9.32
N LEU A 49 11.55 -30.34 -8.62
CA LEU A 49 10.80 -31.24 -7.76
C LEU A 49 10.23 -30.51 -6.52
N ASP A 50 11.02 -29.63 -5.91
CA ASP A 50 10.64 -28.96 -4.66
C ASP A 50 9.95 -27.61 -4.84
N TRP A 51 10.00 -27.03 -6.04
CA TRP A 51 9.45 -25.71 -6.34
C TRP A 51 8.00 -25.53 -5.87
N PRO A 52 7.05 -26.45 -6.14
CA PRO A 52 5.67 -26.27 -5.68
C PRO A 52 5.54 -26.16 -4.15
N LYS A 53 6.39 -26.90 -3.41
CA LYS A 53 6.42 -26.83 -1.94
C LYS A 53 7.06 -25.54 -1.46
N TRP A 54 8.16 -25.12 -2.11
CA TRP A 54 8.84 -23.87 -1.78
C TRP A 54 7.91 -22.67 -1.97
N VAL A 55 7.25 -22.57 -3.13
CA VAL A 55 6.30 -21.48 -3.43
C VAL A 55 5.14 -21.45 -2.44
N ALA A 56 4.54 -22.59 -2.11
CA ALA A 56 3.42 -22.62 -1.16
C ALA A 56 3.85 -22.22 0.27
N ARG A 57 5.04 -22.63 0.71
CA ARG A 57 5.60 -22.22 2.00
C ARG A 57 5.93 -20.73 2.01
N HIS A 58 6.58 -20.24 0.97
CA HIS A 58 7.00 -18.85 0.87
C HIS A 58 5.80 -17.90 0.76
N ASP A 59 4.69 -18.32 0.11
CA ASP A 59 3.43 -17.58 0.13
C ASP A 59 2.88 -17.43 1.55
N ALA A 60 2.91 -18.51 2.34
CA ALA A 60 2.50 -18.46 3.74
C ALA A 60 3.40 -17.54 4.59
N GLU A 61 4.72 -17.53 4.33
CA GLU A 61 5.68 -16.64 4.99
C GLU A 61 5.42 -15.17 4.65
N ILE A 62 5.22 -14.84 3.37
CA ILE A 62 4.86 -13.48 2.93
C ILE A 62 3.55 -13.04 3.57
N ARG A 63 2.52 -13.90 3.57
CA ARG A 63 1.22 -13.61 4.21
C ARG A 63 1.35 -13.43 5.71
N ALA A 64 2.25 -14.16 6.38
CA ALA A 64 2.50 -14.00 7.81
C ALA A 64 3.06 -12.60 8.16
N ARG A 65 3.75 -11.93 7.23
CA ARG A 65 4.24 -10.54 7.40
C ARG A 65 3.11 -9.52 7.53
N LEU A 66 1.88 -9.85 7.16
CA LEU A 66 0.70 -8.99 7.43
C LEU A 66 0.49 -8.75 8.92
N ALA A 67 0.77 -9.74 9.77
CA ALA A 67 0.57 -9.59 11.22
C ALA A 67 1.44 -8.45 11.79
N GLN A 68 2.70 -8.36 11.35
CA GLN A 68 3.58 -7.25 11.74
C GLN A 68 3.10 -5.92 11.12
N GLY A 69 2.58 -5.94 9.90
CA GLY A 69 1.99 -4.75 9.27
C GLY A 69 0.76 -4.21 10.00
N ASP A 70 -0.07 -5.10 10.55
CA ASP A 70 -1.21 -4.76 11.40
C ASP A 70 -0.76 -4.13 12.73
N GLU A 71 0.34 -4.61 13.31
CA GLU A 71 0.96 -3.99 14.50
C GLU A 71 1.50 -2.59 14.20
N ASP A 72 2.20 -2.42 13.08
CA ASP A 72 2.68 -1.10 12.63
C ASP A 72 1.51 -0.13 12.39
N THR A 73 0.40 -0.64 11.86
CA THR A 73 -0.84 0.12 11.67
C THR A 73 -1.43 0.58 13.01
N LEU A 74 -1.40 -0.28 14.04
CA LEU A 74 -1.82 0.08 15.39
C LEU A 74 -0.89 1.13 16.03
N VAL A 75 0.42 1.10 15.73
CA VAL A 75 1.35 2.16 16.16
C VAL A 75 0.98 3.49 15.53
N ASN A 76 0.69 3.55 14.22
CA ASN A 76 0.23 4.78 13.56
C ASN A 76 -1.06 5.30 14.20
N PHE A 77 -2.00 4.42 14.50
CA PHE A 77 -3.24 4.79 15.18
C PHE A 77 -2.98 5.35 16.58
N LEU A 78 -2.09 4.72 17.35
CA LEU A 78 -1.68 5.21 18.67
C LEU A 78 -1.02 6.59 18.61
N LEU A 79 -0.23 6.89 17.58
CA LEU A 79 0.48 8.16 17.46
C LEU A 79 -0.42 9.28 16.93
N PHE A 80 -1.27 8.96 15.94
CA PHE A 80 -1.95 9.96 15.14
C PHE A 80 -3.46 10.02 15.36
N GLY A 81 -4.10 8.92 15.77
CA GLY A 81 -5.55 8.82 15.87
C GLY A 81 -6.18 9.83 16.85
N MET A 82 -7.39 10.27 16.57
CA MET A 82 -8.11 11.26 17.37
C MET A 82 -9.44 10.74 17.90
N SER A 83 -9.96 9.65 17.35
CA SER A 83 -11.29 9.12 17.71
C SER A 83 -11.36 8.51 19.11
N TYR A 84 -10.23 8.15 19.72
CA TYR A 84 -10.17 7.48 21.02
C TYR A 84 -9.61 8.34 22.16
N THR A 85 -9.05 9.52 21.86
CA THR A 85 -8.32 10.34 22.82
C THR A 85 -8.49 11.83 22.54
N ARG A 86 -8.34 12.66 23.59
CA ARG A 86 -8.25 14.13 23.47
C ARG A 86 -6.81 14.63 23.53
N GLN A 87 -5.84 13.74 23.71
CA GLN A 87 -4.44 14.11 23.72
C GLN A 87 -4.03 14.63 22.34
N PRO A 88 -3.13 15.64 22.27
CA PRO A 88 -2.55 16.06 21.01
C PRO A 88 -1.94 14.88 20.24
N ARG A 89 -1.95 14.97 18.91
CA ARG A 89 -1.29 13.99 18.04
C ARG A 89 0.22 14.09 18.24
N ILE A 90 0.89 12.94 18.13
CA ILE A 90 2.35 12.87 18.07
C ILE A 90 2.72 12.85 16.59
N THR A 91 3.17 13.99 16.05
CA THR A 91 3.49 14.15 14.63
C THR A 91 4.83 13.51 14.25
N GLN A 92 5.00 13.14 12.98
CA GLN A 92 6.27 12.64 12.46
C GLN A 92 7.41 13.65 12.64
N LYS A 93 7.12 14.95 12.52
CA LYS A 93 8.09 16.03 12.78
C LYS A 93 8.59 16.01 14.23
N GLN A 94 7.70 15.84 15.21
CA GLN A 94 8.08 15.73 16.62
C GLN A 94 8.94 14.49 16.87
N ILE A 95 8.60 13.37 16.25
CA ILE A 95 9.39 12.13 16.31
C ILE A 95 10.80 12.33 15.74
N GLN A 96 10.91 12.93 14.55
CA GLN A 96 12.19 13.17 13.88
C GLN A 96 13.09 14.13 14.67
N GLN A 97 12.53 15.24 15.18
CA GLN A 97 13.25 16.21 16.01
C GLN A 97 13.86 15.54 17.25
N ILE A 98 13.14 14.58 17.82
CA ILE A 98 13.59 13.80 18.98
C ILE A 98 14.68 12.80 18.61
N GLY A 99 14.54 12.08 17.49
CA GLY A 99 15.55 11.16 16.99
C GLY A 99 16.88 11.85 16.67
N GLN A 100 16.83 13.07 16.11
CA GLN A 100 18.02 13.89 15.83
C GLN A 100 18.73 14.36 17.11
N GLN A 101 17.98 14.67 18.18
CA GLN A 101 18.54 15.08 19.46
C GLN A 101 19.20 13.93 20.23
N GLN A 102 18.83 12.67 19.99
CA GLN A 102 19.48 11.51 20.63
C GLN A 102 20.87 11.20 20.06
N ASN A 103 21.15 11.59 18.81
CA ASN A 103 22.49 11.46 18.21
C ASN A 103 23.49 12.52 18.72
N GLY A 104 23.03 13.49 19.52
CA GLY A 104 23.86 14.35 20.36
C GLY A 104 23.75 13.90 21.82
N ALA A 105 24.88 13.67 22.49
CA ALA A 105 24.90 13.13 23.84
C ALA A 105 24.30 14.07 24.91
N VAL A 106 22.98 14.09 25.10
CA VAL A 106 22.30 14.55 26.34
C VAL A 106 20.95 13.83 26.52
N ALA A 107 20.96 12.55 26.89
CA ALA A 107 19.73 11.74 26.98
C ALA A 107 18.96 11.82 28.31
N ALA A 108 19.55 12.35 29.40
CA ALA A 108 18.96 12.17 30.73
C ALA A 108 17.97 13.28 31.17
N ASN A 109 18.03 14.50 30.62
CA ASN A 109 17.27 15.66 31.14
C ASN A 109 16.55 16.48 30.05
N ASN A 110 16.14 15.85 28.95
CA ASN A 110 15.42 16.58 27.89
C ASN A 110 13.91 16.64 28.19
N PRO A 111 13.34 17.80 28.57
CA PRO A 111 11.92 17.93 28.91
C PRO A 111 11.01 17.59 27.73
N ALA A 112 11.46 17.77 26.48
CA ALA A 112 10.68 17.39 25.30
C ALA A 112 10.51 15.87 25.18
N LEU A 113 11.54 15.09 25.52
CA LEU A 113 11.47 13.61 25.56
C LEU A 113 10.54 13.13 26.67
N ALA A 114 10.64 13.73 27.85
CA ALA A 114 9.75 13.41 28.97
C ALA A 114 8.28 13.71 28.64
N ASN A 115 8.01 14.86 28.00
CA ASN A 115 6.66 15.24 27.55
C ASN A 115 6.13 14.30 26.47
N LEU A 116 6.97 13.90 25.50
CA LEU A 116 6.57 12.91 24.49
C LEU A 116 6.23 11.56 25.13
N ALA A 117 7.09 11.07 26.02
CA ALA A 117 6.87 9.80 26.71
C ALA A 117 5.57 9.84 27.53
N SER A 118 5.33 10.93 28.28
CA SER A 118 4.08 11.13 29.02
C SER A 118 2.85 11.18 28.12
N SER A 119 2.95 11.89 26.98
CA SER A 119 1.86 11.96 25.98
C SER A 119 1.56 10.58 25.40
N LEU A 120 2.58 9.81 25.06
CA LEU A 120 2.44 8.46 24.52
C LEU A 120 1.81 7.50 25.54
N GLN A 121 2.25 7.55 26.80
CA GLN A 121 1.66 6.77 27.90
C GLN A 121 0.18 7.08 28.07
N SER A 122 -0.19 8.37 28.09
CA SER A 122 -1.59 8.82 28.21
C SER A 122 -2.44 8.36 27.04
N ARG A 123 -1.91 8.44 25.81
CA ARG A 123 -2.59 7.94 24.61
C ARG A 123 -2.77 6.43 24.64
N ALA A 124 -1.80 5.67 25.13
CA ALA A 124 -1.93 4.22 25.26
C ALA A 124 -3.03 3.84 26.27
N ASP A 125 -3.12 4.56 27.40
CA ASP A 125 -4.20 4.37 28.37
C ASP A 125 -5.58 4.66 27.78
N ASP A 126 -5.70 5.77 27.03
CA ASP A 126 -6.94 6.15 26.36
C ASP A 126 -7.35 5.10 25.31
N LEU A 127 -6.40 4.60 24.52
CA LEU A 127 -6.66 3.56 23.53
C LEU A 127 -7.14 2.25 24.18
N ILE A 128 -6.47 1.82 25.25
CA ILE A 128 -6.86 0.64 26.03
C ILE A 128 -8.26 0.78 26.60
N ARG A 129 -8.59 1.97 27.13
CA ARG A 129 -9.93 2.26 27.64
C ARG A 129 -10.98 2.24 26.52
N ALA A 130 -10.69 2.86 25.38
CA ALA A 130 -11.62 2.92 24.25
C ALA A 130 -11.92 1.53 23.65
N MET A 131 -10.95 0.62 23.65
CA MET A 131 -11.16 -0.77 23.20
C MET A 131 -12.12 -1.57 24.09
N ALA A 132 -12.37 -1.15 25.33
CA ALA A 132 -13.34 -1.81 26.21
C ALA A 132 -14.77 -1.68 25.66
N ALA A 133 -15.10 -0.54 25.04
CA ALA A 133 -16.40 -0.23 24.45
C ALA A 133 -16.23 0.40 23.05
N PRO A 134 -15.83 -0.39 22.03
CA PRO A 134 -15.43 0.13 20.73
C PRO A 134 -16.61 0.64 19.88
N GLY A 135 -17.85 0.31 20.24
CA GLY A 135 -19.04 0.63 19.45
C GLY A 135 -18.91 0.12 18.01
N ASN A 136 -19.24 0.98 17.05
CA ASN A 136 -19.10 0.70 15.61
C ASN A 136 -17.81 1.30 15.01
N ASN A 137 -16.82 1.67 15.84
CA ASN A 137 -15.55 2.19 15.33
C ASN A 137 -14.68 1.02 14.84
N ASP A 138 -14.61 0.85 13.51
CA ASP A 138 -13.85 -0.21 12.86
C ASP A 138 -12.38 -0.29 13.29
N ARG A 139 -11.77 0.85 13.64
CA ARG A 139 -10.36 0.91 14.09
C ARG A 139 -10.18 0.41 15.51
N LEU A 140 -11.11 0.74 16.40
CA LEU A 140 -11.11 0.21 17.78
C LEU A 140 -11.46 -1.29 17.80
N LEU A 141 -12.37 -1.74 16.94
CA LEU A 141 -12.67 -3.17 16.75
C LEU A 141 -11.43 -3.92 16.25
N PHE A 142 -10.72 -3.35 15.27
CA PHE A 142 -9.44 -3.89 14.79
C PHE A 142 -8.39 -3.95 15.90
N ALA A 143 -8.16 -2.86 16.63
CA ALA A 143 -7.18 -2.80 17.71
C ALA A 143 -7.48 -3.82 18.81
N ARG A 144 -8.76 -3.97 19.18
CA ARG A 144 -9.23 -4.97 20.14
C ARG A 144 -8.97 -6.39 19.65
N ARG A 145 -9.30 -6.69 18.39
CA ARG A 145 -9.04 -8.01 17.78
C ARG A 145 -7.54 -8.35 17.83
N LEU A 146 -6.69 -7.42 17.43
CA LEU A 146 -5.23 -7.61 17.45
C LEU A 146 -4.73 -7.87 18.88
N LEU A 147 -5.06 -7.03 19.86
CA LEU A 147 -4.50 -7.15 21.21
C LEU A 147 -5.14 -8.28 22.03
N VAL A 148 -6.45 -8.50 21.91
CA VAL A 148 -7.16 -9.50 22.72
C VAL A 148 -7.11 -10.87 22.04
N GLU A 149 -7.55 -10.97 20.79
CA GLU A 149 -7.72 -12.27 20.13
C GLU A 149 -6.40 -12.83 19.62
N GLN A 150 -5.54 -12.00 19.04
CA GLN A 150 -4.27 -12.47 18.45
C GLN A 150 -3.11 -12.47 19.45
N LYS A 151 -3.02 -11.47 20.32
CA LYS A 151 -1.94 -11.37 21.32
C LYS A 151 -2.32 -11.90 22.71
N GLY A 152 -3.60 -12.18 22.96
CA GLY A 152 -4.06 -12.80 24.20
C GLY A 152 -4.10 -11.86 25.42
N PHE A 153 -4.07 -10.54 25.24
CA PHE A 153 -4.13 -9.61 26.36
C PHE A 153 -5.53 -9.55 27.01
N ARG A 154 -5.56 -9.52 28.33
CA ARG A 154 -6.77 -9.42 29.16
C ARG A 154 -7.05 -7.97 29.56
N LEU A 155 -7.76 -7.23 28.70
CA LEU A 155 -8.02 -5.80 28.96
C LEU A 155 -9.03 -5.54 30.10
N ASP A 156 -9.71 -6.58 30.59
CA ASP A 156 -10.63 -6.53 31.72
C ASP A 156 -9.91 -6.50 33.08
N THR A 157 -8.65 -6.93 33.16
CA THR A 157 -7.85 -6.89 34.39
C THR A 157 -6.85 -5.75 34.39
N THR A 158 -6.46 -5.26 35.58
CA THR A 158 -5.42 -4.21 35.70
C THR A 158 -4.09 -4.71 35.15
N GLU A 159 -3.68 -5.92 35.51
CA GLU A 159 -2.42 -6.52 35.04
C GLU A 159 -2.39 -6.68 33.51
N GLY A 160 -3.49 -7.14 32.91
CA GLY A 160 -3.54 -7.31 31.46
C GLY A 160 -3.56 -5.99 30.69
N ARG A 161 -4.14 -4.92 31.26
CA ARG A 161 -4.03 -3.55 30.72
C ARG A 161 -2.60 -3.04 30.78
N GLU A 162 -1.89 -3.22 31.90
CA GLU A 162 -0.48 -2.82 32.01
C GLU A 162 0.41 -3.58 31.01
N LYS A 163 0.18 -4.88 30.81
CA LYS A 163 0.89 -5.69 29.81
C LYS A 163 0.61 -5.20 28.38
N ALA A 164 -0.66 -4.93 28.04
CA ALA A 164 -1.02 -4.39 26.74
C ALA A 164 -0.40 -3.01 26.50
N LYS A 165 -0.35 -2.16 27.54
CA LYS A 165 0.29 -0.85 27.48
C LYS A 165 1.79 -0.97 27.22
N ALA A 166 2.49 -1.79 28.01
CA ALA A 166 3.92 -2.03 27.82
C ALA A 166 4.23 -2.54 26.41
N TYR A 167 3.39 -3.43 25.88
CA TYR A 167 3.50 -3.91 24.51
C TYR A 167 3.33 -2.80 23.47
N LEU A 168 2.30 -1.97 23.57
CA LEU A 168 2.08 -0.83 22.67
C LEU A 168 3.26 0.14 22.65
N ILE A 169 3.81 0.47 23.82
CA ILE A 169 5.00 1.34 23.94
C ILE A 169 6.22 0.69 23.31
N ALA A 170 6.45 -0.60 23.55
CA ALA A 170 7.56 -1.33 22.93
C ALA A 170 7.44 -1.38 21.40
N SER A 171 6.22 -1.56 20.86
CA SER A 171 5.97 -1.52 19.43
C SER A 171 6.30 -0.16 18.82
N VAL A 172 5.97 0.95 19.51
CA VAL A 172 6.37 2.29 19.06
C VAL A 172 7.90 2.41 19.00
N VAL A 173 8.60 2.00 20.05
CA VAL A 173 10.08 2.04 20.09
C VAL A 173 10.68 1.24 18.94
N ARG A 174 10.17 0.03 18.66
CA ARG A 174 10.60 -0.78 17.52
C ARG A 174 10.44 -0.04 16.20
N VAL A 175 9.24 0.46 15.92
CA VAL A 175 8.92 1.18 14.66
C VAL A 175 9.80 2.42 14.48
N LEU A 176 10.06 3.17 15.55
CA LEU A 176 10.96 4.32 15.51
C LEU A 176 12.41 3.91 15.21
N GLY A 177 12.89 2.81 15.80
CA GLY A 177 14.21 2.26 15.50
C GLY A 177 14.35 1.84 14.03
N GLU A 178 13.32 1.18 13.48
CA GLU A 178 13.27 0.80 12.05
C GLU A 178 13.31 2.05 11.15
N PHE A 179 12.50 3.07 11.43
CA PHE A 179 12.52 4.33 10.66
C PHE A 179 13.87 5.02 10.67
N ASN A 180 14.55 5.08 11.83
CA ASN A 180 15.90 5.65 11.92
C ASN A 180 16.92 4.84 11.12
N ASN A 181 16.76 3.51 11.05
CA ASN A 181 17.61 2.67 10.22
C ASN A 181 17.41 2.95 8.73
N TYR A 182 16.16 3.06 8.28
CA TYR A 182 15.86 3.38 6.88
C TYR A 182 16.37 4.76 6.48
N ALA A 183 16.22 5.76 7.35
CA ALA A 183 16.74 7.10 7.09
C ALA A 183 18.27 7.09 6.88
N ARG A 184 19.02 6.30 7.67
CA ARG A 184 20.47 6.16 7.51
C ARG A 184 20.86 5.47 6.20
N ILE A 185 20.13 4.42 5.81
CA ILE A 185 20.36 3.72 4.53
C ILE A 185 20.15 4.67 3.35
N LEU A 186 19.06 5.42 3.35
CA LEU A 186 18.76 6.38 2.29
C LEU A 186 19.76 7.54 2.25
N GLU A 187 20.19 8.06 3.41
CA GLU A 187 21.19 9.12 3.46
C GLU A 187 22.54 8.65 2.90
N ALA A 188 22.95 7.41 3.19
CA ALA A 188 24.16 6.83 2.60
C ALA A 188 24.04 6.68 1.07
N ALA A 189 22.91 6.15 0.58
CA ALA A 189 22.67 6.00 -0.85
C ALA A 189 22.61 7.35 -1.59
N ARG A 190 22.09 8.40 -0.94
CA ARG A 190 22.05 9.76 -1.51
C ARG A 190 23.44 10.32 -1.79
N VAL A 191 24.43 9.99 -0.96
CA VAL A 191 25.83 10.39 -1.18
C VAL A 191 26.39 9.76 -2.46
N GLU A 192 25.93 8.57 -2.82
CA GLU A 192 26.35 7.85 -4.04
C GLU A 192 25.64 8.37 -5.30
N GLY A 193 24.43 8.90 -5.16
CA GLY A 193 23.73 9.66 -6.20
C GLY A 193 22.24 9.35 -6.28
N ALA A 194 21.49 10.15 -7.05
CA ALA A 194 20.03 10.05 -7.14
C ALA A 194 19.55 8.69 -7.69
N SER A 195 20.28 8.09 -8.64
CA SER A 195 19.94 6.77 -9.19
C SER A 195 20.12 5.66 -8.15
N GLU A 196 21.20 5.70 -7.37
CA GLU A 196 21.47 4.72 -6.31
C GLU A 196 20.46 4.87 -5.16
N GLU A 197 20.14 6.10 -4.76
CA GLU A 197 19.06 6.36 -3.78
C GLU A 197 17.74 5.74 -4.25
N PHE A 198 17.41 5.84 -5.55
CA PHE A 198 16.18 5.24 -6.09
C PHE A 198 16.19 3.71 -6.08
N ILE A 199 17.32 3.09 -6.43
CA ILE A 199 17.49 1.63 -6.38
C ILE A 199 17.37 1.12 -4.94
N GLN A 200 18.09 1.73 -4.00
CA GLN A 200 18.03 1.34 -2.59
C GLN A 200 16.63 1.55 -1.98
N ARG A 201 15.96 2.65 -2.34
CA ARG A 201 14.58 2.91 -1.93
C ARG A 201 13.62 1.83 -2.45
N SER A 202 13.94 1.18 -3.56
CA SER A 202 13.05 0.21 -4.22
C SER A 202 12.97 -1.15 -3.54
N SER A 203 13.81 -1.45 -2.55
CA SER A 203 13.71 -2.66 -1.71
C SER A 203 13.84 -2.35 -0.21
N LEU A 204 13.61 -1.09 0.17
CA LEU A 204 13.86 -0.56 1.51
C LEU A 204 13.07 -1.29 2.60
N PHE A 205 11.86 -1.77 2.28
CA PHE A 205 10.96 -2.40 3.23
C PHE A 205 10.91 -3.94 3.11
N ARG A 206 11.92 -4.55 2.47
CA ARG A 206 12.00 -6.01 2.29
C ARG A 206 11.89 -6.84 3.57
N THR A 207 12.33 -6.29 4.71
CA THR A 207 12.24 -6.96 6.03
C THR A 207 11.07 -6.48 6.89
N ARG A 208 10.27 -5.53 6.41
CA ARG A 208 9.18 -4.92 7.16
C ARG A 208 7.89 -5.74 7.07
N GLY A 209 7.02 -5.60 8.07
CA GLY A 209 5.62 -6.00 7.94
C GLY A 209 4.92 -5.31 6.76
N LEU A 210 4.04 -6.05 6.08
CA LEU A 210 3.33 -5.56 4.89
C LEU A 210 2.22 -4.58 5.31
N SER A 211 2.34 -3.31 4.92
CA SER A 211 1.33 -2.31 5.24
C SER A 211 0.25 -2.26 4.16
N SER A 212 -1.01 -2.19 4.58
CA SER A 212 -2.14 -1.98 3.66
C SER A 212 -2.51 -0.52 3.47
N ASP A 213 -1.80 0.45 4.05
CA ASP A 213 -2.24 1.84 3.99
C ASP A 213 -2.14 2.43 2.57
N THR A 214 -3.09 3.29 2.23
CA THR A 214 -3.16 4.01 0.94
C THR A 214 -3.10 5.51 1.17
N SER A 215 -2.65 6.27 0.17
CA SER A 215 -2.62 7.73 0.21
C SER A 215 -3.02 8.31 -1.15
N LEU A 216 -3.41 9.59 -1.14
CA LEU A 216 -3.93 10.25 -2.34
C LEU A 216 -2.83 10.56 -3.37
N LEU A 217 -1.71 11.12 -2.92
CA LEU A 217 -0.69 11.75 -3.78
C LEU A 217 0.00 10.80 -4.79
N PRO A 218 0.28 9.52 -4.48
CA PRO A 218 0.76 8.58 -5.49
C PRO A 218 -0.16 8.47 -6.71
N ASN A 219 -1.47 8.70 -6.53
CA ASN A 219 -2.41 8.69 -7.65
C ASN A 219 -2.34 9.95 -8.51
N TYR A 220 -1.92 11.09 -7.94
CA TYR A 220 -1.58 12.28 -8.72
C TYR A 220 -0.38 12.01 -9.63
N ALA A 221 0.70 11.39 -9.11
CA ALA A 221 1.84 10.99 -9.94
C ALA A 221 1.46 9.99 -11.04
N LEU A 222 0.55 9.06 -10.75
CA LEU A 222 0.00 8.15 -11.77
C LEU A 222 -0.82 8.89 -12.84
N GLU A 223 -1.60 9.90 -12.50
CA GLU A 223 -2.31 10.72 -13.50
C GLU A 223 -1.32 11.47 -14.41
N GLU A 224 -0.26 12.07 -13.85
CA GLU A 224 0.78 12.73 -14.64
C GLU A 224 1.54 11.75 -15.55
N ALA A 225 1.85 10.56 -15.04
CA ALA A 225 2.42 9.48 -15.86
C ALA A 225 1.49 9.11 -17.03
N LEU A 226 0.20 8.91 -16.79
CA LEU A 226 -0.78 8.59 -17.82
C LEU A 226 -0.93 9.72 -18.85
N LYS A 227 -0.92 10.99 -18.43
CA LYS A 227 -0.90 12.16 -19.34
C LYS A 227 0.31 12.12 -20.26
N ALA A 228 1.49 11.85 -19.72
CA ALA A 228 2.72 11.86 -20.50
C ALA A 228 2.84 10.63 -21.43
N ILE A 229 2.33 9.46 -21.03
CA ILE A 229 2.18 8.29 -21.90
C ILE A 229 1.22 8.61 -23.07
N GLN A 230 0.08 9.25 -22.77
CA GLN A 230 -0.91 9.65 -23.77
C GLN A 230 -0.34 10.69 -24.75
N SER A 231 0.38 11.71 -24.26
CA SER A 231 0.96 12.75 -25.12
C SER A 231 2.02 12.22 -26.08
N ARG A 232 2.65 11.08 -25.74
CA ARG A 232 3.61 10.37 -26.60
C ARG A 232 2.93 9.39 -27.56
N GLY A 233 1.60 9.26 -27.52
CA GLY A 233 0.84 8.36 -28.37
C GLY A 233 0.97 6.88 -28.01
N LEU A 234 1.57 6.55 -26.87
CA LEU A 234 1.78 5.18 -26.40
C LEU A 234 0.48 4.54 -25.88
N LEU A 235 -0.41 5.36 -25.32
CA LEU A 235 -1.81 5.01 -25.06
C LEU A 235 -2.73 5.98 -25.80
N THR A 236 -3.71 5.43 -26.50
CA THR A 236 -4.68 6.20 -27.29
C THR A 236 -6.04 6.28 -26.59
N ALA A 237 -6.88 7.21 -27.03
CA ALA A 237 -8.21 7.39 -26.46
C ALA A 237 -9.04 6.09 -26.51
N GLY A 238 -9.66 5.73 -25.38
CA GLY A 238 -10.46 4.51 -25.23
C GLY A 238 -9.71 3.18 -25.35
N SER A 239 -8.36 3.20 -25.34
CA SER A 239 -7.54 1.99 -25.50
C SER A 239 -7.42 1.13 -24.24
N VAL A 240 -7.72 1.72 -23.06
CA VAL A 240 -7.66 1.05 -21.76
C VAL A 240 -9.05 0.54 -21.38
N ARG A 241 -9.19 -0.78 -21.27
CA ARG A 241 -10.44 -1.49 -20.96
C ARG A 241 -10.30 -2.38 -19.73
N ARG A 242 -9.14 -3.02 -19.53
CA ARG A 242 -8.87 -3.90 -18.39
C ARG A 242 -7.71 -3.34 -17.58
N VAL A 243 -8.00 -3.01 -16.34
CA VAL A 243 -7.03 -2.46 -15.39
C VAL A 243 -6.87 -3.43 -14.22
N ALA A 244 -5.63 -3.71 -13.83
CA ALA A 244 -5.32 -4.35 -12.57
C ALA A 244 -4.61 -3.38 -11.64
N ILE A 245 -4.96 -3.43 -10.35
CA ILE A 245 -4.33 -2.64 -9.30
C ILE A 245 -3.84 -3.59 -8.23
N ILE A 246 -2.53 -3.71 -8.10
CA ILE A 246 -1.88 -4.54 -7.09
C ILE A 246 -1.69 -3.68 -5.84
N GLY A 247 -2.24 -4.12 -4.72
CA GLY A 247 -2.21 -3.40 -3.46
C GLY A 247 -3.03 -2.11 -3.48
N PRO A 248 -4.36 -2.15 -3.69
CA PRO A 248 -5.21 -0.96 -3.73
C PRO A 248 -5.26 -0.21 -2.39
N GLY A 249 -4.82 -0.88 -1.31
CA GLY A 249 -4.74 -0.37 0.05
C GLY A 249 -6.07 0.00 0.70
N LEU A 250 -5.99 0.37 1.96
CA LEU A 250 -7.09 0.72 2.84
C LEU A 250 -6.58 1.75 3.84
N ASP A 251 -7.12 2.95 3.76
CA ASP A 251 -6.82 4.07 4.66
C ASP A 251 -7.31 3.72 6.06
N PHE A 252 -6.36 3.25 6.89
CA PHE A 252 -6.62 3.00 8.29
C PHE A 252 -6.40 4.27 9.10
N THR A 253 -5.24 4.88 9.07
CA THR A 253 -5.02 6.21 9.66
C THR A 253 -4.00 6.87 8.76
N ASP A 254 -4.38 7.96 8.11
CA ASP A 254 -3.52 8.63 7.12
C ASP A 254 -2.09 8.77 7.66
N LYS A 255 -1.09 8.18 6.98
CA LYS A 255 0.29 8.17 7.45
C LYS A 255 0.97 9.54 7.43
N GLN A 256 0.52 10.43 6.56
CA GLN A 256 1.10 11.76 6.41
C GLN A 256 0.46 12.75 7.38
N GLU A 257 -0.85 12.60 7.62
CA GLU A 257 -1.62 13.61 8.35
C GLU A 257 -2.57 13.07 9.42
N GLY A 258 -2.68 11.76 9.61
CA GLY A 258 -3.10 11.17 10.88
C GLY A 258 -4.59 11.12 11.19
N TYR A 259 -5.47 11.23 10.21
CA TYR A 259 -6.90 11.41 10.46
C TYR A 259 -7.68 10.09 10.48
N ASP A 260 -8.61 9.96 11.43
CA ASP A 260 -9.41 8.76 11.67
C ASP A 260 -10.91 9.07 11.94
N PHE A 261 -11.34 10.32 11.74
CA PHE A 261 -12.71 10.79 12.01
C PHE A 261 -13.72 10.44 10.90
N TYR A 262 -13.30 9.69 9.89
CA TYR A 262 -14.12 9.21 8.79
C TYR A 262 -13.96 7.68 8.62
N PRO A 263 -14.93 6.98 7.99
CA PRO A 263 -14.84 5.53 7.77
C PRO A 263 -13.59 5.12 6.99
N GLN A 264 -13.06 3.91 7.25
CA GLN A 264 -11.95 3.38 6.43
C GLN A 264 -12.33 3.33 4.95
N GLN A 265 -11.36 3.56 4.08
CA GLN A 265 -11.61 3.66 2.64
C GLN A 265 -10.41 3.23 1.79
N SER A 266 -10.64 2.55 0.68
CA SER A 266 -9.66 2.44 -0.40
C SER A 266 -9.80 3.66 -1.33
N ILE A 267 -8.67 4.25 -1.73
CA ILE A 267 -8.64 5.47 -2.58
C ILE A 267 -8.23 5.12 -4.00
N GLN A 268 -7.13 4.37 -4.16
CA GLN A 268 -6.47 4.15 -5.45
C GLN A 268 -7.39 3.59 -6.56
N PRO A 269 -8.25 2.57 -6.34
CA PRO A 269 -9.15 2.10 -7.39
C PRO A 269 -10.03 3.20 -7.98
N PHE A 270 -10.58 4.07 -7.13
CA PHE A 270 -11.42 5.17 -7.56
C PHE A 270 -10.63 6.29 -8.24
N ALA A 271 -9.42 6.57 -7.73
CA ALA A 271 -8.51 7.53 -8.32
C ALA A 271 -8.15 7.16 -9.77
N ILE A 272 -7.76 5.91 -10.00
CA ILE A 272 -7.36 5.42 -11.34
C ILE A 272 -8.54 5.44 -12.31
N ILE A 273 -9.74 5.02 -11.88
CA ILE A 273 -10.95 5.10 -12.70
C ILE A 273 -11.25 6.55 -13.09
N ASP A 274 -11.16 7.49 -12.13
CA ASP A 274 -11.41 8.91 -12.36
C ASP A 274 -10.41 9.51 -13.36
N SER A 275 -9.11 9.27 -13.17
CA SER A 275 -8.05 9.74 -14.07
C SER A 275 -8.17 9.14 -15.48
N LEU A 276 -8.38 7.82 -15.61
CA LEU A 276 -8.55 7.19 -16.93
C LEU A 276 -9.75 7.73 -17.69
N ALA A 277 -10.86 8.00 -17.00
CA ALA A 277 -12.04 8.62 -17.59
C ALA A 277 -11.78 10.10 -17.95
N ARG A 278 -11.10 10.85 -17.07
CA ARG A 278 -10.76 12.26 -17.27
C ARG A 278 -9.86 12.47 -18.48
N LEU A 279 -8.88 11.60 -18.68
CA LEU A 279 -7.94 11.62 -19.80
C LEU A 279 -8.53 11.02 -21.08
N GLY A 280 -9.75 10.47 -21.03
CA GLY A 280 -10.38 9.80 -22.17
C GLY A 280 -9.66 8.50 -22.60
N LEU A 281 -8.78 7.95 -21.74
CA LEU A 281 -8.06 6.70 -22.00
C LEU A 281 -8.95 5.47 -21.84
N ALA A 282 -10.00 5.57 -21.03
CA ALA A 282 -10.99 4.52 -20.84
C ALA A 282 -12.42 5.03 -21.04
N ARG A 283 -13.30 4.16 -21.53
CA ARG A 283 -14.75 4.40 -21.54
C ARG A 283 -15.38 3.75 -20.30
N ALA A 284 -16.19 4.52 -19.56
CA ALA A 284 -16.73 4.09 -18.27
C ALA A 284 -17.65 2.85 -18.37
N ASP A 285 -18.30 2.64 -19.52
CA ASP A 285 -19.19 1.50 -19.81
C ASP A 285 -18.44 0.21 -20.22
N ALA A 286 -17.18 0.33 -20.63
CA ALA A 286 -16.37 -0.78 -21.13
C ALA A 286 -15.22 -1.17 -20.19
N MET A 287 -14.89 -0.32 -19.22
CA MET A 287 -13.79 -0.54 -18.30
C MET A 287 -14.13 -1.61 -17.25
N ARG A 288 -13.15 -2.46 -16.94
CA ARG A 288 -13.17 -3.42 -15.84
C ARG A 288 -11.93 -3.23 -14.99
N VAL A 289 -12.11 -3.27 -13.68
CA VAL A 289 -11.01 -3.10 -12.71
C VAL A 289 -10.95 -4.33 -11.81
N THR A 290 -9.80 -4.98 -11.79
CA THR A 290 -9.49 -6.05 -10.85
C THR A 290 -8.48 -5.52 -9.84
N THR A 291 -8.69 -5.80 -8.56
CA THR A 291 -7.68 -5.48 -7.53
C THR A 291 -7.09 -6.76 -6.97
N PHE A 292 -5.77 -6.77 -6.79
CA PHE A 292 -5.04 -7.89 -6.23
C PHE A 292 -4.43 -7.47 -4.90
N ASP A 293 -4.77 -8.15 -3.82
CA ASP A 293 -4.17 -7.92 -2.51
C ASP A 293 -4.11 -9.24 -1.75
N LEU A 294 -3.09 -9.43 -0.93
CA LEU A 294 -2.99 -10.60 -0.05
C LEU A 294 -3.65 -10.36 1.31
N SER A 295 -4.03 -9.12 1.62
CA SER A 295 -4.70 -8.70 2.85
C SER A 295 -6.20 -8.99 2.80
N PRO A 296 -6.73 -9.90 3.65
CA PRO A 296 -8.16 -10.16 3.71
C PRO A 296 -8.96 -8.89 4.06
N ARG A 297 -8.38 -8.00 4.88
CA ARG A 297 -9.04 -6.75 5.29
C ARG A 297 -9.33 -5.83 4.11
N VAL A 298 -8.37 -5.68 3.21
CA VAL A 298 -8.50 -4.86 2.00
C VAL A 298 -9.52 -5.48 1.04
N ASN A 299 -9.38 -6.78 0.77
CA ASN A 299 -10.28 -7.51 -0.13
C ASN A 299 -11.73 -7.49 0.38
N ASP A 300 -11.95 -7.76 1.66
CA ASP A 300 -13.27 -7.74 2.28
C ASP A 300 -13.91 -6.35 2.22
N HIS A 301 -13.12 -5.29 2.42
CA HIS A 301 -13.62 -3.91 2.33
C HIS A 301 -14.14 -3.59 0.93
N LEU A 302 -13.34 -3.89 -0.10
CA LEU A 302 -13.72 -3.68 -1.50
C LEU A 302 -14.88 -4.59 -1.92
N GLN A 303 -14.91 -5.84 -1.44
CA GLN A 303 -15.99 -6.77 -1.72
C GLN A 303 -17.31 -6.29 -1.11
N ARG A 304 -17.29 -5.80 0.14
CA ARG A 304 -18.46 -5.15 0.76
C ARG A 304 -18.87 -3.88 0.02
N ALA A 305 -17.92 -3.07 -0.43
CA ALA A 305 -18.20 -1.88 -1.24
C ALA A 305 -18.93 -2.24 -2.54
N ARG A 306 -18.44 -3.25 -3.26
CA ARG A 306 -19.05 -3.79 -4.49
C ARG A 306 -20.46 -4.32 -4.23
N GLN A 307 -20.66 -5.13 -3.19
CA GLN A 307 -21.99 -5.67 -2.83
C GLN A 307 -23.00 -4.58 -2.47
N ARG A 308 -22.58 -3.54 -1.73
CA ARG A 308 -23.41 -2.36 -1.45
C ARG A 308 -23.78 -1.63 -2.74
N ALA A 309 -22.82 -1.47 -3.65
CA ALA A 309 -23.01 -0.83 -4.93
C ALA A 309 -23.99 -1.58 -5.86
N GLN A 310 -23.96 -2.91 -5.86
CA GLN A 310 -24.94 -3.75 -6.56
C GLN A 310 -26.37 -3.57 -6.02
N ARG A 311 -26.52 -3.12 -4.77
CA ARG A 311 -27.81 -2.73 -4.17
C ARG A 311 -28.11 -1.23 -4.34
N GLY A 312 -27.41 -0.54 -5.24
CA GLY A 312 -27.62 0.88 -5.54
C GLY A 312 -27.01 1.85 -4.52
N GLN A 313 -26.22 1.37 -3.55
CA GLN A 313 -25.60 2.25 -2.54
C GLN A 313 -24.30 2.85 -3.05
N ALA A 314 -24.13 4.17 -2.85
CA ALA A 314 -22.90 4.86 -3.22
C ALA A 314 -21.73 4.48 -2.28
N TYR A 315 -20.51 4.65 -2.79
CA TYR A 315 -19.30 4.65 -1.98
C TYR A 315 -18.90 6.10 -1.70
N VAL A 316 -18.68 6.47 -0.44
CA VAL A 316 -18.36 7.85 -0.05
C VAL A 316 -16.89 7.93 0.34
N LEU A 317 -16.15 8.79 -0.35
CA LEU A 317 -14.76 9.12 -0.04
C LEU A 317 -14.69 10.42 0.77
N GLN A 318 -13.74 10.48 1.71
CA GLN A 318 -13.37 11.67 2.48
C GLN A 318 -11.88 11.91 2.27
N LEU A 319 -11.50 13.00 1.62
CA LEU A 319 -10.13 13.27 1.21
C LEU A 319 -9.61 14.46 2.02
N PRO A 320 -8.97 14.22 3.17
CA PRO A 320 -8.32 15.27 3.93
C PRO A 320 -7.16 15.88 3.14
N TYR A 321 -6.89 17.16 3.41
CA TYR A 321 -5.73 17.90 2.94
C TYR A 321 -5.34 18.92 4.02
N ASP A 322 -4.21 18.68 4.68
CA ASP A 322 -3.58 19.63 5.60
C ASP A 322 -2.93 20.76 4.79
N THR A 323 -3.49 21.96 4.91
CA THR A 323 -2.99 23.15 4.22
C THR A 323 -1.57 23.55 4.67
N GLN A 324 -1.10 23.05 5.81
CA GLN A 324 0.28 23.20 6.26
C GLN A 324 1.26 22.24 5.58
N ALA A 325 0.76 21.26 4.82
CA ALA A 325 1.60 20.38 4.01
C ALA A 325 2.24 21.11 2.81
N GLN A 326 1.79 22.33 2.48
CA GLN A 326 2.34 23.14 1.40
C GLN A 326 2.44 22.38 0.07
N TRP A 327 1.37 21.66 -0.27
CA TRP A 327 1.26 21.00 -1.58
C TRP A 327 1.43 22.01 -2.71
N LYS A 328 2.12 21.59 -3.77
CA LYS A 328 2.24 22.34 -5.02
C LYS A 328 0.86 22.57 -5.63
N THR A 329 0.72 23.65 -6.39
CA THR A 329 -0.54 24.05 -7.02
C THR A 329 -1.19 22.89 -7.77
N ASP A 330 -0.45 22.15 -8.59
CA ASP A 330 -1.01 21.06 -9.39
C ASP A 330 -1.53 19.88 -8.53
N ALA A 331 -0.86 19.58 -7.41
CA ALA A 331 -1.33 18.57 -6.45
C ALA A 331 -2.64 19.01 -5.76
N VAL A 332 -2.75 20.30 -5.39
CA VAL A 332 -3.99 20.86 -4.87
C VAL A 332 -5.10 20.79 -5.92
N HIS A 333 -4.80 21.16 -7.17
CA HIS A 333 -5.76 21.11 -8.27
C HIS A 333 -6.24 19.68 -8.58
N TYR A 334 -5.37 18.67 -8.43
CA TYR A 334 -5.75 17.27 -8.53
C TYR A 334 -6.73 16.89 -7.41
N TRP A 335 -6.43 17.25 -6.15
CA TRP A 335 -7.32 17.04 -5.01
C TRP A 335 -8.68 17.73 -5.21
N GLU A 336 -8.71 18.98 -5.67
CA GLU A 336 -9.94 19.75 -5.93
C GLU A 336 -10.83 19.14 -7.01
N ARG A 337 -10.24 18.48 -8.00
CA ARG A 337 -10.97 17.86 -9.13
C ARG A 337 -11.30 16.39 -8.91
N PHE A 338 -10.68 15.75 -7.92
CA PHE A 338 -10.88 14.33 -7.64
C PHE A 338 -12.37 13.98 -7.62
N GLY A 339 -12.73 12.94 -8.37
CA GLY A 339 -14.06 12.35 -8.36
C GLY A 339 -15.07 12.99 -9.31
N ASP A 340 -14.70 14.02 -10.06
CA ASP A 340 -15.61 14.71 -10.98
C ASP A 340 -16.06 13.86 -12.18
N ARG A 341 -15.37 12.76 -12.49
CA ARG A 341 -15.78 11.80 -13.53
C ARG A 341 -16.53 10.62 -12.96
N ILE A 342 -16.31 10.23 -11.71
CA ILE A 342 -16.89 9.02 -11.11
C ILE A 342 -18.05 9.27 -10.14
N GLY A 343 -18.27 10.51 -9.73
CA GLY A 343 -19.19 10.82 -8.65
C GLY A 343 -19.76 12.23 -8.71
N SER A 344 -20.17 12.70 -7.54
CA SER A 344 -20.64 14.06 -7.29
C SER A 344 -20.11 14.53 -5.93
N PRO A 345 -19.90 15.84 -5.74
CA PRO A 345 -19.47 16.37 -4.45
C PRO A 345 -20.55 16.12 -3.37
N LEU A 346 -20.07 15.92 -2.15
CA LEU A 346 -20.88 15.82 -0.93
C LEU A 346 -20.35 16.85 0.09
N ALA A 347 -21.18 17.30 1.01
CA ALA A 347 -20.69 17.95 2.22
C ALA A 347 -19.75 16.99 2.98
N PRO A 348 -18.53 17.42 3.35
CA PRO A 348 -17.60 16.58 4.09
C PRO A 348 -18.07 16.32 5.52
N ILE A 349 -17.59 15.24 6.11
CA ILE A 349 -17.80 14.98 7.54
C ILE A 349 -17.14 16.11 8.34
N ALA A 350 -17.83 16.58 9.38
CA ALA A 350 -17.32 17.64 10.24
C ALA A 350 -15.99 17.23 10.88
N THR A 351 -14.99 18.09 10.76
CA THR A 351 -13.68 17.91 11.39
C THR A 351 -13.80 18.06 12.91
N PRO A 352 -13.17 17.20 13.72
CA PRO A 352 -13.19 17.33 15.18
C PRO A 352 -12.67 18.69 15.68
N SER A 353 -13.22 19.15 16.80
CA SER A 353 -12.77 20.38 17.47
C SER A 353 -11.28 20.27 17.83
N GLY A 354 -10.48 21.26 17.44
CA GLY A 354 -9.03 21.28 17.65
C GLY A 354 -8.20 20.85 16.44
N VAL A 355 -8.83 20.33 15.39
CA VAL A 355 -8.18 20.13 14.09
C VAL A 355 -8.26 21.44 13.30
N THR A 356 -7.14 22.15 13.20
CA THR A 356 -7.01 23.38 12.42
C THR A 356 -6.32 23.11 11.09
N ALA A 357 -6.48 24.03 10.12
CA ALA A 357 -5.77 24.00 8.84
C ALA A 357 -6.06 22.77 7.95
N LEU A 358 -7.11 22.00 8.25
CA LEU A 358 -7.55 20.85 7.48
C LEU A 358 -8.70 21.23 6.53
N LYS A 359 -8.53 20.97 5.23
CA LYS A 359 -9.63 20.94 4.26
C LYS A 359 -10.03 19.49 4.02
N VAL A 360 -11.33 19.25 3.79
CA VAL A 360 -11.83 17.92 3.47
C VAL A 360 -12.72 18.00 2.25
N ARG A 361 -12.43 17.18 1.24
CA ARG A 361 -13.29 16.98 0.08
C ARG A 361 -14.02 15.67 0.23
N ALA A 362 -15.34 15.68 0.03
CA ALA A 362 -16.12 14.45 0.01
C ALA A 362 -16.72 14.18 -1.37
N VAL A 363 -16.63 12.92 -1.80
CA VAL A 363 -17.13 12.46 -3.10
C VAL A 363 -18.08 11.30 -2.89
N ARG A 364 -19.30 11.46 -3.38
CA ARG A 364 -20.27 10.37 -3.52
C ARG A 364 -20.02 9.67 -4.87
N VAL A 365 -19.27 8.57 -4.84
CA VAL A 365 -18.98 7.75 -6.01
C VAL A 365 -20.22 6.98 -6.44
N ARG A 366 -20.52 6.98 -7.75
CA ARG A 366 -21.71 6.32 -8.29
C ARG A 366 -21.64 4.79 -8.06
N PRO A 367 -22.76 4.12 -7.75
CA PRO A 367 -22.78 2.67 -7.56
C PRO A 367 -22.21 1.89 -8.75
N ALA A 368 -22.51 2.31 -9.99
CA ALA A 368 -21.97 1.68 -11.19
C ALA A 368 -20.43 1.60 -11.19
N ILE A 369 -19.75 2.62 -10.65
CA ILE A 369 -18.30 2.65 -10.55
C ILE A 369 -17.80 1.67 -9.49
N ALA A 370 -18.35 1.71 -8.27
CA ALA A 370 -17.93 0.79 -7.22
C ALA A 370 -18.25 -0.69 -7.57
N SER A 371 -19.31 -0.95 -8.35
CA SER A 371 -19.68 -2.30 -8.78
C SER A 371 -18.73 -2.91 -9.81
N MET A 372 -17.93 -2.10 -10.51
CA MET A 372 -16.99 -2.54 -11.55
C MET A 372 -15.70 -3.14 -10.99
N ILE A 373 -15.44 -2.91 -9.70
CA ILE A 373 -14.23 -3.36 -9.02
C ILE A 373 -14.43 -4.82 -8.58
N THR A 374 -13.51 -5.69 -8.99
CA THR A 374 -13.46 -7.09 -8.57
C THR A 374 -12.21 -7.33 -7.73
N PRO A 375 -12.31 -7.43 -6.40
CA PRO A 375 -11.18 -7.79 -5.56
C PRO A 375 -10.88 -9.29 -5.64
N MET A 376 -9.59 -9.64 -5.60
CA MET A 376 -9.09 -11.00 -5.63
C MET A 376 -7.92 -11.15 -4.65
N ASP A 377 -7.92 -12.26 -3.91
CA ASP A 377 -6.78 -12.62 -3.07
C ASP A 377 -5.67 -13.15 -3.97
N LEU A 378 -4.54 -12.44 -3.97
CA LEU A 378 -3.40 -12.80 -4.80
C LEU A 378 -2.11 -12.22 -4.21
N ASN A 379 -1.12 -13.08 -4.03
CA ASN A 379 0.26 -12.68 -3.74
C ASN A 379 1.03 -12.53 -5.05
N ILE A 380 1.29 -11.30 -5.49
CA ILE A 380 1.87 -11.04 -6.82
C ILE A 380 3.24 -11.66 -7.04
N VAL A 381 4.01 -11.85 -5.97
CA VAL A 381 5.35 -12.46 -6.03
C VAL A 381 5.25 -13.91 -6.53
N LEU A 382 4.24 -14.64 -6.07
CA LEU A 382 4.18 -16.09 -6.22
C LEU A 382 2.97 -16.58 -7.00
N GLN A 383 2.01 -15.70 -7.27
CA GLN A 383 0.74 -16.02 -7.88
C GLN A 383 0.41 -15.03 -9.00
N ARG A 384 -0.33 -15.52 -10.00
CA ARG A 384 -0.93 -14.68 -11.05
C ARG A 384 -2.36 -15.12 -11.34
N LEU A 385 -3.14 -14.22 -11.95
CA LEU A 385 -4.40 -14.59 -12.58
C LEU A 385 -4.09 -15.25 -13.92
N ASP A 386 -4.31 -16.56 -14.02
CA ASP A 386 -4.27 -17.29 -15.27
C ASP A 386 -5.56 -17.06 -16.04
N ALA A 387 -5.47 -16.24 -17.09
CA ALA A 387 -6.57 -15.79 -17.90
C ALA A 387 -6.26 -15.96 -19.39
N PRO A 388 -7.27 -16.23 -20.24
CA PRO A 388 -7.11 -16.22 -21.70
C PRO A 388 -6.49 -14.91 -22.18
N GLN A 389 -5.80 -14.93 -23.32
CA GLN A 389 -5.17 -13.73 -23.90
C GLN A 389 -6.16 -12.56 -24.07
N SER A 390 -7.41 -12.87 -24.42
CA SER A 390 -8.48 -11.89 -24.58
C SER A 390 -8.87 -11.18 -23.28
N GLU A 391 -8.51 -11.73 -22.11
CA GLU A 391 -8.80 -11.21 -20.77
C GLU A 391 -7.59 -10.57 -20.07
N ARG A 392 -6.43 -10.54 -20.73
CA ARG A 392 -5.22 -9.88 -20.19
C ARG A 392 -5.41 -8.37 -20.04
N PHE A 393 -4.63 -7.79 -19.12
CA PHE A 393 -4.75 -6.38 -18.74
C PHE A 393 -4.04 -5.47 -19.72
N ASP A 394 -4.64 -4.30 -19.94
CA ASP A 394 -4.05 -3.21 -20.72
C ASP A 394 -3.13 -2.35 -19.86
N LEU A 395 -3.45 -2.26 -18.56
CA LEU A 395 -2.75 -1.46 -17.57
C LEU A 395 -2.72 -2.21 -16.24
N ILE A 396 -1.54 -2.29 -15.63
CA ILE A 396 -1.32 -2.78 -14.27
C ILE A 396 -0.65 -1.66 -13.45
N ILE A 397 -1.17 -1.41 -12.25
CA ILE A 397 -0.62 -0.44 -11.30
C ILE A 397 -0.04 -1.19 -10.11
N ALA A 398 1.19 -0.87 -9.70
CA ALA A 398 1.85 -1.44 -8.52
C ALA A 398 2.70 -0.38 -7.80
N THR A 399 2.06 0.60 -7.16
CA THR A 399 2.76 1.65 -6.40
C THR A 399 2.85 1.31 -4.92
N ASN A 400 4.02 1.49 -4.32
CA ASN A 400 4.29 1.24 -2.89
C ASN A 400 4.06 -0.22 -2.47
N ILE A 401 4.18 -1.16 -3.41
CA ILE A 401 4.03 -2.60 -3.15
C ILE A 401 5.34 -3.33 -3.32
N LEU A 402 6.05 -3.12 -4.43
CA LEU A 402 7.25 -3.90 -4.73
C LEU A 402 8.43 -3.54 -3.80
N VAL A 403 8.37 -2.37 -3.14
CA VAL A 403 9.27 -1.94 -2.06
C VAL A 403 9.39 -2.90 -0.87
N TYR A 404 8.39 -3.77 -0.68
CA TYR A 404 8.34 -4.74 0.40
C TYR A 404 9.06 -6.05 0.10
N TYR A 405 9.65 -6.18 -1.08
CA TYR A 405 10.26 -7.41 -1.55
C TYR A 405 11.72 -7.17 -1.92
N ASP A 406 12.53 -8.21 -1.85
CA ASP A 406 13.90 -8.18 -2.36
C ASP A 406 13.94 -8.32 -3.89
N THR A 407 15.12 -8.19 -4.48
CA THR A 407 15.30 -8.24 -5.94
C THR A 407 14.79 -9.55 -6.55
N PHE A 408 15.03 -10.69 -5.89
CA PHE A 408 14.59 -11.99 -6.40
C PHE A 408 13.06 -12.09 -6.38
N GLU A 409 12.43 -11.76 -5.26
CA GLU A 409 10.97 -11.70 -5.15
C GLU A 409 10.35 -10.69 -6.15
N GLN A 410 10.99 -9.53 -6.39
CA GLN A 410 10.57 -8.56 -7.40
C GLN A 410 10.64 -9.13 -8.81
N SER A 411 11.69 -9.89 -9.15
CA SER A 411 11.83 -10.58 -10.43
C SER A 411 10.73 -11.63 -10.64
N LEU A 412 10.35 -12.38 -9.59
CA LEU A 412 9.20 -13.30 -9.64
C LEU A 412 7.87 -12.55 -9.87
N ALA A 413 7.67 -11.42 -9.19
CA ALA A 413 6.50 -10.58 -9.38
C ALA A 413 6.43 -10.03 -10.82
N MET A 414 7.55 -9.59 -11.39
CA MET A 414 7.66 -9.12 -12.76
C MET A 414 7.25 -10.20 -13.77
N ALA A 415 7.68 -11.45 -13.59
CA ALA A 415 7.24 -12.55 -14.47
C ALA A 415 5.73 -12.81 -14.39
N ASN A 416 5.13 -12.71 -13.20
CA ASN A 416 3.69 -12.81 -13.04
C ASN A 416 2.94 -11.65 -13.72
N ILE A 417 3.43 -10.42 -13.56
CA ILE A 417 2.88 -9.21 -14.20
C ILE A 417 2.96 -9.31 -15.72
N GLU A 418 4.12 -9.70 -16.26
CA GLU A 418 4.33 -9.87 -17.70
C GLU A 418 3.30 -10.84 -18.30
N ARG A 419 3.02 -11.96 -17.63
CA ARG A 419 2.05 -12.97 -18.09
C ARG A 419 0.60 -12.48 -18.05
N MET A 420 0.29 -11.55 -17.15
CA MET A 420 -1.03 -10.94 -17.02
C MET A 420 -1.26 -9.76 -17.98
N LEU A 421 -0.20 -9.12 -18.48
CA LEU A 421 -0.29 -8.02 -19.44
C LEU A 421 -0.54 -8.52 -20.86
N ARG A 422 -1.38 -7.83 -21.62
CA ARG A 422 -1.44 -8.03 -23.08
C ARG A 422 -0.16 -7.49 -23.74
N PRO A 423 0.21 -7.93 -24.95
CA PRO A 423 1.26 -7.27 -25.71
C PRO A 423 0.95 -5.77 -25.90
N GLY A 424 1.93 -4.92 -25.68
CA GLY A 424 1.79 -3.46 -25.65
C GLY A 424 1.13 -2.87 -24.40
N GLY A 425 0.72 -3.71 -23.43
CA GLY A 425 0.18 -3.28 -22.14
C GLY A 425 1.26 -2.70 -21.21
N PHE A 426 0.83 -1.90 -20.23
CA PHE A 426 1.72 -1.16 -19.35
C PHE A 426 1.66 -1.62 -17.88
N LEU A 427 2.81 -1.66 -17.22
CA LEU A 427 2.94 -1.61 -15.77
C LEU A 427 3.42 -0.22 -15.37
N LEU A 428 2.72 0.42 -14.43
CA LEU A 428 3.19 1.63 -13.75
C LEU A 428 3.57 1.31 -12.30
N SER A 429 4.82 1.57 -11.94
CA SER A 429 5.39 1.29 -10.63
C SER A 429 6.22 2.48 -10.16
N ASN A 430 6.31 2.70 -8.85
CA ASN A 430 7.23 3.69 -8.26
C ASN A 430 8.50 3.05 -7.67
N ASN A 431 8.82 1.83 -8.11
CA ASN A 431 10.03 1.10 -7.79
C ASN A 431 10.87 0.90 -9.06
N ALA A 432 12.19 1.04 -8.94
CA ALA A 432 13.14 0.51 -9.90
C ALA A 432 13.13 -1.02 -9.79
N LEU A 433 12.77 -1.69 -10.88
CA LEU A 433 12.73 -3.14 -10.99
C LEU A 433 13.83 -3.60 -11.93
N LEU A 434 14.47 -4.72 -11.59
CA LEU A 434 15.51 -5.31 -12.42
C LEU A 434 14.92 -5.85 -13.73
N GLU A 435 15.46 -5.40 -14.86
CA GLU A 435 15.10 -5.91 -16.17
C GLU A 435 16.02 -7.07 -16.55
N LEU A 436 15.48 -8.29 -16.49
CA LEU A 436 16.22 -9.48 -16.88
C LEU A 436 16.23 -9.63 -18.41
N PRO A 437 17.33 -10.12 -19.02
CA PRO A 437 17.50 -10.14 -20.48
C PRO A 437 16.43 -10.90 -21.27
N PHE A 438 15.72 -11.84 -20.62
CA PHE A 438 14.66 -12.64 -21.22
C PHE A 438 13.25 -12.10 -20.98
N SER A 439 13.09 -11.10 -20.09
CA SER A 439 11.78 -10.49 -19.87
C SER A 439 11.36 -9.73 -21.11
N ARG A 440 10.05 -9.72 -21.39
CA ARG A 440 9.46 -8.87 -22.43
C ARG A 440 8.96 -7.54 -21.87
N LEU A 441 9.09 -7.32 -20.56
CA LEU A 441 8.60 -6.16 -19.86
C LEU A 441 9.76 -5.20 -19.60
N HIS A 442 9.83 -4.13 -20.38
CA HIS A 442 10.95 -3.18 -20.36
C HIS A 442 10.52 -1.78 -19.97
N SER A 443 11.35 -1.04 -19.25
CA SER A 443 11.10 0.38 -19.02
C SER A 443 11.21 1.13 -20.35
N VAL A 444 10.18 1.92 -20.67
CA VAL A 444 10.14 2.74 -21.90
C VAL A 444 10.32 4.21 -21.60
N ASP A 445 9.96 4.65 -20.38
CA ASP A 445 10.24 5.98 -19.84
C ASP A 445 9.86 6.04 -18.35
N TYR A 446 9.88 7.24 -17.77
CA TYR A 446 9.41 7.53 -16.43
C TYR A 446 8.76 8.93 -16.31
N SER A 447 8.18 9.22 -15.16
CA SER A 447 7.79 10.58 -14.77
C SER A 447 8.06 10.83 -13.30
N THR A 448 8.62 12.00 -13.01
CA THR A 448 8.87 12.46 -11.63
C THR A 448 7.90 13.57 -11.28
N VAL A 449 7.20 13.42 -10.16
CA VAL A 449 6.26 14.41 -9.65
C VAL A 449 6.66 14.80 -8.24
N VAL A 450 6.68 16.10 -7.96
CA VAL A 450 6.89 16.67 -6.62
C VAL A 450 5.53 17.12 -6.08
N TYR A 451 5.20 16.68 -4.86
CA TYR A 451 3.91 16.93 -4.24
C TYR A 451 3.86 18.21 -3.44
N SER A 452 4.95 18.57 -2.75
CA SER A 452 4.98 19.71 -1.85
C SER A 452 6.35 20.40 -1.81
N ASP A 453 6.47 21.43 -0.97
CA ASP A 453 7.75 22.09 -0.68
C ASP A 453 8.67 21.24 0.24
N ARG A 454 8.20 20.10 0.75
CA ARG A 454 8.99 19.23 1.61
C ARG A 454 10.05 18.48 0.79
N PRO A 455 11.32 18.41 1.24
CA PRO A 455 12.36 17.66 0.53
C PRO A 455 11.98 16.19 0.35
N GLY A 456 12.09 15.69 -0.88
CA GLY A 456 11.82 14.29 -1.21
C GLY A 456 10.34 13.89 -1.19
N ASP A 457 9.40 14.83 -1.07
CA ASP A 457 7.96 14.56 -1.09
C ASP A 457 7.43 14.53 -2.52
N GLY A 458 7.52 13.35 -3.14
CA GLY A 458 7.19 13.10 -4.53
C GLY A 458 7.31 11.62 -4.89
N ASP A 459 6.88 11.25 -6.09
CA ASP A 459 7.11 9.91 -6.64
C ASP A 459 7.80 9.98 -8.01
N HIS A 460 8.52 8.89 -8.30
CA HIS A 460 9.09 8.61 -9.60
C HIS A 460 8.40 7.37 -10.15
N ILE A 461 7.54 7.54 -11.16
CA ILE A 461 6.76 6.48 -11.78
C ILE A 461 7.49 5.99 -13.02
N VAL A 462 7.98 4.76 -12.99
CA VAL A 462 8.58 4.08 -14.14
C VAL A 462 7.47 3.40 -14.95
N TRP A 463 7.57 3.51 -16.27
CA TRP A 463 6.61 2.93 -17.20
C TRP A 463 7.25 1.73 -17.86
N TYR A 464 6.78 0.54 -17.50
CA TYR A 464 7.20 -0.68 -18.14
C TYR A 464 6.17 -1.08 -19.20
N GLN A 465 6.61 -1.40 -20.41
CA GLN A 465 5.75 -1.87 -21.48
C GLN A 465 6.11 -3.31 -21.85
N ARG A 466 5.09 -4.16 -21.97
CA ARG A 466 5.26 -5.52 -22.49
C ARG A 466 5.42 -5.46 -24.01
N ALA A 467 6.52 -5.98 -24.54
CA ALA A 467 6.76 -6.07 -25.98
C ALA A 467 5.72 -6.92 -26.72
N ALA A 468 5.68 -6.79 -28.05
CA ALA A 468 4.91 -7.67 -28.92
C ALA A 468 5.37 -9.13 -28.81
N ASP A 469 4.48 -10.08 -29.11
CA ASP A 469 4.76 -11.51 -28.94
C ASP A 469 5.74 -12.10 -29.96
#